data_AF-A0A2E1TXW9-F1
#
_entry.id   AF-A0A2E1TXW9-F1
#
_cell.length_a   1.000
_cell.length_b   1.000
_cell.length_c   1.000
_cell.angle_alpha   90.00
_cell.angle_beta   90.00
_cell.angle_gamma   90.00
#
_symmetry.space_group_name_H-M   'P 1'
#
loop_
_entity.id
_entity.type
_entity.pdbx_description
1 polymer ?
#
loop_
_entity_poly.entity_id
_entity_poly.type
_entity_poly.pdbx_seq_one_letter_code
_entity_poly.pdbx_strand_id
1 'polypeptide(L)' 'MQQAFKDNHGLQCGFCTPGMVMSGIDIVNRNGSDVSEETVRKELEGNICRCTGYHNIVKAIQAGAKNMGVE' A
#
# COMPACT_ATOMS: atom_id res chain seq x y z
N MET A 1 -2.63 -0.61 8.38
CA MET A 1 -1.68 -0.78 7.26
C MET A 1 -0.82 -2.05 7.37
N GLN A 2 0.05 -2.20 8.38
CA GLN A 2 0.98 -3.34 8.46
C GLN A 2 0.30 -4.72 8.43
N GLN A 3 -0.80 -4.89 9.17
CA GLN A 3 -1.59 -6.13 9.14
C GLN A 3 -2.10 -6.46 7.73
N ALA A 4 -2.56 -5.46 6.97
CA ALA A 4 -3.00 -5.66 5.59
C ALA A 4 -1.87 -6.10 4.65
N PHE A 5 -0.64 -5.59 4.84
CA PHE A 5 0.55 -6.07 4.11
C PHE A 5 0.86 -7.53 4.41
N LYS A 6 0.68 -7.97 5.67
CA LYS A 6 0.84 -9.37 6.06
C LYS A 6 -0.23 -10.25 5.40
N ASP A 7 -1.50 -9.88 5.52
CA ASP A 7 -2.63 -10.69 5.05
C ASP A 7 -2.67 -10.80 3.53
N ASN A 8 -2.28 -9.75 2.81
CA ASN A 8 -2.30 -9.72 1.35
C ASN A 8 -0.99 -10.14 0.70
N HIS A 9 -0.01 -10.66 1.46
CA HIS A 9 1.31 -11.03 0.93
C HIS A 9 1.97 -9.84 0.20
N GLY A 10 1.86 -8.64 0.78
CA GLY A 10 2.37 -7.37 0.27
C GLY A 10 3.88 -7.18 0.44
N LEU A 11 4.61 -8.23 0.85
CA LEU A 11 6.07 -8.21 0.96
C LEU A 11 6.68 -9.57 0.59
N GLN A 12 7.96 -9.54 0.22
CA GLN A 12 8.81 -10.73 0.09
C GLN A 12 10.12 -10.49 0.87
N CYS A 13 11.15 -9.91 0.26
CA CYS A 13 12.43 -9.65 0.93
C CYS A 13 12.35 -8.64 2.08
N GLY A 14 11.28 -7.85 2.17
CA GLY A 14 11.04 -6.88 3.24
C GLY A 14 11.78 -5.55 3.11
N PHE A 15 12.80 -5.43 2.24
CA PHE A 15 13.66 -4.24 2.18
C PHE A 15 12.90 -2.95 1.86
N CYS A 16 11.99 -2.98 0.87
CA CYS A 16 11.18 -1.81 0.50
C CYS A 16 9.95 -1.61 1.40
N THR A 17 9.62 -2.58 2.26
CA THR A 17 8.34 -2.60 2.99
C THR A 17 8.14 -1.41 3.92
N PRO A 18 9.14 -0.90 4.66
CA PRO A 18 8.96 0.30 5.46
C PRO A 18 8.51 1.51 4.63
N GLY A 19 9.16 1.77 3.49
CA GLY A 19 8.79 2.85 2.57
C GLY A 19 7.38 2.66 2.01
N MET A 20 7.05 1.45 1.57
CA MET A 20 5.72 1.11 1.07
C MET A 20 4.60 1.32 2.10
N VAL A 21 4.84 0.96 3.36
CA VAL A 21 3.86 1.15 4.44
C VAL A 21 3.66 2.64 4.72
N MET A 22 4.74 3.42 4.80
CA MET A 22 4.65 4.86 5.07
C MET A 22 3.97 5.60 3.92
N SER A 23 4.35 5.33 2.66
CA SER A 23 3.68 5.90 1.50
C SER A 23 2.22 5.44 1.39
N GLY A 24 1.93 4.18 1.70
CA GLY A 24 0.55 3.68 1.73
C GLY A 24 -0.33 4.42 2.74
N ILE A 25 0.21 4.74 3.92
CA ILE A 25 -0.50 5.56 4.94
C ILE A 25 -0.76 6.97 4.41
N ASP A 26 0.25 7.62 3.83
CA ASP A 26 0.11 8.97 3.27
C ASP A 26 -0.92 9.03 2.13
N ILE A 27 -0.87 8.06 1.21
CA ILE A 27 -1.83 7.93 0.10
C ILE A 27 -3.26 7.88 0.63
N VAL A 28 -3.52 7.03 1.63
CA VAL A 28 -4.87 6.89 2.23
C VAL A 28 -5.31 8.17 2.94
N ASN A 29 -4.42 8.82 3.70
CA ASN A 29 -4.75 10.07 4.39
C ASN A 29 -5.12 11.21 3.43
N ARG A 30 -4.55 11.22 2.20
CA ARG A 30 -4.85 12.25 1.19
C ARG A 30 -6.05 11.94 0.31
N ASN A 31 -6.40 10.66 0.14
CA ASN A 31 -7.40 10.22 -0.85
C ASN A 31 -8.62 9.51 -0.23
N GLY A 32 -8.64 9.27 1.08
CA GLY A 32 -9.72 8.61 1.79
C GLY A 32 -9.71 7.09 1.69
N SER A 33 -10.68 6.45 2.34
CA SER A 33 -10.79 4.98 2.44
C SER A 33 -11.21 4.27 1.15
N ASP A 34 -11.64 5.01 0.12
CA ASP A 34 -12.08 4.51 -1.20
C ASP A 34 -11.03 4.75 -2.32
N VAL A 35 -9.75 4.88 -1.96
CA VAL A 35 -8.67 5.11 -2.94
C VAL A 35 -8.61 4.04 -4.04
N SER A 36 -8.57 4.49 -5.29
CA SER A 36 -8.55 3.62 -6.47
C SER A 36 -7.19 2.93 -6.67
N GLU A 37 -7.19 1.77 -7.33
CA GLU A 37 -5.95 1.05 -7.68
C GLU A 37 -5.03 1.91 -8.56
N GLU A 38 -5.59 2.66 -9.51
CA GLU A 38 -4.85 3.57 -10.38
C GLU A 38 -4.10 4.64 -9.58
N THR A 39 -4.79 5.29 -8.63
CA THR A 39 -4.19 6.30 -7.76
C THR A 39 -3.06 5.70 -6.92
N VAL A 40 -3.29 4.53 -6.29
CA VAL A 40 -2.25 3.87 -5.50
C VAL A 40 -1.01 3.56 -6.34
N ARG A 41 -1.19 3.05 -7.57
CA ARG A 41 -0.06 2.71 -8.45
C ARG A 41 0.76 3.94 -8.84
N LYS A 42 0.08 5.01 -9.24
CA LYS A 42 0.72 6.27 -9.64
C LYS A 42 1.53 6.87 -8.49
N GLU A 43 0.97 6.88 -7.30
CA GLU A 43 1.63 7.44 -6.10
C GLU A 43 2.80 6.57 -5.59
N LEU A 44 2.85 5.30 -5.98
CA LEU A 44 3.96 4.39 -5.63
C LEU A 44 5.15 4.42 -6.60
N GLU A 45 5.14 5.24 -7.66
CA GLU A 45 6.24 5.32 -8.63
C GLU A 45 7.61 5.62 -7.98
N GLY A 46 7.62 6.33 -6.84
CA GLY A 46 8.83 6.63 -6.05
C GLY A 46 9.29 5.51 -5.12
N ASN A 47 8.51 4.44 -4.94
CA ASN A 47 8.85 3.32 -4.06
C ASN A 47 9.12 2.06 -4.88
N ILE A 48 10.39 1.76 -5.15
CA ILE A 48 10.76 0.64 -6.03
C ILE A 48 10.76 -0.69 -5.27
N CYS A 49 10.05 -1.68 -5.81
CA CYS A 49 10.09 -3.07 -5.36
C CYS A 49 10.52 -4.00 -6.49
N ARG A 50 11.50 -4.86 -6.23
CA ARG A 50 11.97 -5.86 -7.21
C ARG A 50 11.32 -7.23 -7.06
N CYS A 51 10.65 -7.50 -5.95
CA CYS A 51 10.23 -8.84 -5.58
C CYS A 51 8.75 -9.11 -5.88
N THR A 52 7.85 -8.17 -5.56
CA THR A 52 6.40 -8.44 -5.50
C THR A 52 5.65 -8.22 -6.81
N GLY A 53 6.21 -7.47 -7.76
CA GLY A 53 5.47 -7.01 -8.94
C GLY A 53 4.31 -6.04 -8.61
N TYR A 54 4.32 -5.43 -7.42
CA TYR A 54 3.37 -4.42 -6.91
C TYR A 54 1.92 -4.85 -6.69
N HIS A 55 1.42 -5.88 -7.36
CA HIS A 55 -0.01 -6.24 -7.30
C HIS A 55 -0.52 -6.47 -5.87
N ASN A 56 0.23 -7.22 -5.05
CA ASN A 56 -0.15 -7.47 -3.67
C ASN A 56 0.11 -6.29 -2.72
N ILE A 57 1.02 -5.38 -3.08
CA ILE A 57 1.23 -4.12 -2.34
C ILE A 57 0.00 -3.22 -2.53
N VAL A 58 -0.50 -3.11 -3.75
CA VAL A 58 -1.70 -2.30 -4.03
C VAL A 58 -2.92 -2.86 -3.30
N LYS A 59 -3.14 -4.18 -3.36
CA LYS A 59 -4.19 -4.85 -2.58
C LYS A 59 -4.06 -4.59 -1.07
N ALA A 60 -2.84 -4.69 -0.53
CA ALA A 60 -2.58 -4.42 0.88
C ALA A 60 -2.91 -2.98 1.27
N ILE A 61 -2.61 -1.99 0.42
CA ILE A 61 -2.92 -0.59 0.68
C ILE A 61 -4.42 -0.35 0.65
N GLN A 62 -5.14 -0.86 -0.35
CA GLN A 62 -6.60 -0.71 -0.42
C GLN A 62 -7.31 -1.40 0.75
N ALA A 63 -6.91 -2.61 1.13
CA ALA A 63 -7.42 -3.28 2.32
C ALA A 63 -7.04 -2.52 3.60
N GLY A 64 -5.82 -1.99 3.66
CA GLY A 64 -5.35 -1.13 4.75
C GLY A 64 -6.17 0.15 4.89
N ALA A 65 -6.58 0.76 3.78
CA ALA A 65 -7.40 1.97 3.72
C ALA A 65 -8.74 1.78 4.42
N LYS A 66 -9.43 0.67 4.11
CA LYS A 66 -10.71 0.30 4.75
C LYS A 66 -10.61 0.16 6.27
N ASN A 67 -9.46 -0.27 6.77
CA ASN A 67 -9.22 -0.47 8.19
C ASN A 67 -8.69 0.77 8.93
N MET A 68 -8.33 1.85 8.23
CA MET A 68 -7.82 3.09 8.83
C MET A 68 -8.93 4.08 9.21
N GLY A 69 -10.18 3.87 8.77
CA GLY A 69 -11.33 4.70 9.17
C GLY A 69 -11.23 6.16 8.75
N VAL A 70 -10.50 6.44 7.67
CA VAL A 70 -10.34 7.80 7.12
C VAL A 70 -11.49 8.06 6.13
N GLU A 71 -12.29 9.09 6.39
CA GLU A 71 -13.38 9.56 5.51
C GLU A 71 -12.83 10.33 4.31
#